data_AF-A0A2G5PCR0-F1
#
_entry.id   AF-A0A2G5PCR0-F1
#
_cell.length_a   1.000
_cell.length_b   1.000
_cell.length_c   1.000
_cell.angle_alpha   90.00
_cell.angle_beta   90.00
_cell.angle_gamma   90.00
#
_symmetry.space_group_name_H-M   'P 1'
#
loop_
_entity.id
_entity.type
_entity.pdbx_description
1 polymer ?
#
loop_
_entity_poly.entity_id
_entity_poly.type
_entity_poly.pdbx_seq_one_letter_code
_entity_poly.pdbx_strand_id
1 'polypeptide(L)' 'MRPEAQASPLTVWVGSKRYTFPAGRDVTVGRDTRSDIHLDGMEPTTSPTHLVLHHDGRQWVA' A
#
# COMPACT_ATOMS: atom_id res chain seq x y z
N MET A 1 6.92 29.50 -5.88
CA MET A 1 6.41 28.15 -5.54
C MET A 1 6.46 27.29 -6.79
N ARG A 2 7.32 26.26 -6.81
CA ARG A 2 7.26 25.24 -7.86
C ARG A 2 6.05 24.35 -7.55
N PRO A 3 5.26 23.89 -8.54
CA PRO A 3 4.34 22.80 -8.27
C PRO A 3 5.22 21.62 -7.88
N GLU A 4 5.13 21.17 -6.63
CA GLU A 4 5.62 19.85 -6.28
C GLU A 4 4.88 18.90 -7.22
N ALA A 5 5.62 18.15 -8.05
CA ALA A 5 5.00 17.22 -8.97
C ALA A 5 4.14 16.28 -8.11
N GLN A 6 2.82 16.43 -8.21
CA GLN A 6 1.90 15.72 -7.34
C GLN A 6 2.04 14.23 -7.65
N ALA A 7 2.78 13.53 -6.79
CA ALA A 7 3.13 12.14 -7.01
C ALA A 7 1.85 11.31 -7.14
N SER A 8 1.85 10.39 -8.10
CA SER A 8 0.62 9.71 -8.51
C SER A 8 0.11 8.81 -7.39
N PRO A 9 -1.19 8.87 -7.06
CA PRO A 9 -1.77 8.02 -6.01
C PRO A 9 -1.71 6.54 -6.41
N LEU A 10 -1.52 5.65 -5.44
CA LEU A 10 -1.57 4.21 -5.67
C LEU A 10 -2.98 3.69 -5.44
N THR A 11 -3.53 3.01 -6.45
CA THR A 11 -4.76 2.23 -6.29
C THR A 11 -4.42 0.76 -6.23
N VAL A 12 -4.82 0.09 -5.15
CA VAL A 12 -4.64 -1.36 -4.97
C VAL A 12 -6.00 -2.04 -4.93
N TRP A 13 -6.12 -3.14 -5.67
CA TRP A 13 -7.30 -4.00 -5.66
C TRP A 13 -6.94 -5.32 -4.96
N VAL A 14 -7.74 -5.73 -3.99
CA VAL A 14 -7.61 -7.02 -3.29
C VAL A 14 -8.97 -7.72 -3.33
N GLY A 15 -9.10 -8.73 -4.18
CA GLY A 15 -10.40 -9.29 -4.53
C GLY A 15 -11.33 -8.20 -5.06
N SER A 16 -12.48 -8.01 -4.41
CA SER A 16 -13.45 -6.94 -4.75
C SER A 16 -13.20 -5.62 -4.03
N LYS A 17 -12.24 -5.54 -3.10
CA LYS A 17 -11.94 -4.32 -2.32
C LYS A 17 -10.97 -3.42 -3.07
N ARG A 18 -11.22 -2.11 -3.04
CA ARG A 18 -10.36 -1.07 -3.61
C ARG A 18 -9.82 -0.14 -2.53
N TYR A 19 -8.51 0.08 -2.55
CA TYR A 19 -7.79 1.00 -1.67
C TYR A 19 -7.10 2.07 -2.51
N THR A 20 -7.05 3.30 -2.01
CA THR A 20 -6.32 4.39 -2.67
C THR A 20 -5.48 5.13 -1.65
N PHE A 21 -4.18 5.26 -1.92
CA PHE A 21 -3.21 5.89 -1.03
C PHE A 21 -2.55 7.08 -1.72
N PRO A 22 -2.42 8.23 -1.04
CA PRO A 22 -1.60 9.32 -1.54
C PRO A 22 -0.12 8.93 -1.51
N ALA A 23 0.65 9.41 -2.47
CA ALA A 23 2.10 9.36 -2.36
C ALA A 23 2.54 10.27 -1.20
N GLY A 24 3.47 9.79 -0.37
CA GLY A 24 3.98 10.52 0.79
C GLY A 24 3.93 9.76 2.12
N ARG A 25 3.42 8.52 2.13
CA ARG A 25 3.61 7.60 3.26
C ARG A 25 3.73 6.16 2.78
N ASP A 26 4.37 5.34 3.61
CA ASP A 26 4.41 3.89 3.42
C ASP A 26 3.03 3.27 3.64
N VAL A 27 2.74 2.22 2.87
CA VAL A 27 1.51 1.44 2.98
C VAL A 27 1.86 0.02 3.37
N THR A 28 1.37 -0.42 4.51
CA THR A 28 1.62 -1.77 5.03
C THR A 28 0.57 -2.75 4.52
N VAL A 29 1.02 -3.91 4.06
CA VAL A 29 0.16 -5.00 3.58
C VAL A 29 0.48 -6.27 4.36
N GLY A 30 -0.52 -6.91 4.94
CA GLY A 30 -0.29 -8.12 5.72
C GLY A 30 -1.50 -8.61 6.50
N ARG A 31 -1.28 -9.66 7.29
CA ARG A 31 -2.32 -10.30 8.12
C ARG A 31 -2.59 -9.56 9.42
N ASP A 32 -1.73 -8.62 9.82
CA ASP A 32 -2.04 -7.79 10.99
C ASP A 32 -3.30 -6.94 10.73
N THR A 33 -4.21 -6.85 11.70
CA THR A 33 -5.41 -6.02 11.60
C THR A 33 -5.09 -4.52 11.60
N ARG A 34 -3.86 -4.16 11.97
CA ARG A 34 -3.32 -2.80 11.92
C ARG A 34 -2.71 -2.44 10.56
N SER A 35 -2.53 -3.39 9.64
CA SER A 35 -2.04 -3.11 8.29
C SER A 35 -3.01 -2.20 7.53
N ASP A 36 -2.47 -1.27 6.74
CA ASP A 36 -3.28 -0.39 5.88
C ASP A 36 -4.16 -1.22 4.92
N ILE A 37 -3.60 -2.32 4.39
CA ILE A 37 -4.32 -3.35 3.66
C ILE A 37 -4.28 -4.64 4.48
N HIS A 38 -5.34 -4.86 5.27
CA HIS A 38 -5.52 -6.09 6.01
C HIS A 38 -5.96 -7.23 5.07
N LEU A 39 -5.12 -8.26 5.01
CA LEU A 39 -5.34 -9.48 4.25
C LEU A 39 -6.04 -10.51 5.14
N ASP A 40 -7.37 -10.46 5.15
CA ASP A 40 -8.20 -11.45 5.84
C ASP A 40 -8.47 -12.66 4.93
N GLY A 41 -8.46 -13.86 5.49
CA GLY A 41 -8.80 -15.11 4.79
C GLY A 41 -7.85 -15.54 3.66
N MET A 42 -6.70 -14.87 3.46
CA MET A 42 -5.68 -15.32 2.54
C MET A 42 -4.77 -16.36 3.20
N GLU A 43 -4.30 -17.32 2.39
CA GLU A 43 -3.50 -18.50 2.75
C GLU A 43 -2.61 -18.32 4.00
N PRO A 44 -2.44 -19.36 4.84
CA PRO A 44 -1.68 -19.30 6.09
C PRO A 44 -0.21 -18.88 5.94
N THR A 45 0.28 -18.75 4.70
CA THR A 45 1.61 -18.25 4.33
C THR A 45 1.78 -16.73 4.44
N THR A 46 0.70 -15.97 4.69
CA THR A 46 0.78 -14.49 4.79
C THR A 46 1.31 -14.04 6.16
N SER A 47 2.47 -13.36 6.13
CA SER A 47 3.11 -12.75 7.31
C SER A 47 2.28 -11.61 7.92
N PRO A 48 2.44 -11.29 9.23
CA PRO A 48 1.78 -10.14 9.86
C PRO A 48 2.04 -8.83 9.12
N THR A 49 3.31 -8.55 8.79
CA THR A 49 3.72 -7.58 7.78
C THR A 49 4.32 -8.36 6.63
N HIS A 50 3.62 -8.39 5.50
CA HIS A 50 4.03 -9.19 4.35
C HIS A 50 4.84 -8.36 3.35
N LEU A 51 4.43 -7.11 3.12
CA LEU A 51 5.15 -6.18 2.25
C LEU A 51 4.86 -4.73 2.65
N VAL A 52 5.71 -3.80 2.22
CA VAL A 52 5.53 -2.36 2.41
C VAL A 52 5.64 -1.65 1.06
N LEU A 53 4.58 -0.94 0.67
CA LEU A 53 4.59 -0.14 -0.56
C LEU A 53 5.11 1.25 -0.21
N HIS A 54 6.18 1.67 -0.88
CA HIS A 54 6.83 2.95 -0.66
C HIS A 54 6.87 3.76 -1.96
N HIS A 55 6.71 5.09 -1.89
CA HIS A 55 6.94 5.95 -3.05
C HIS A 55 8.30 6.64 -2.93
N ASP A 56 9.26 6.25 -3.78
CA ASP A 56 10.67 6.67 -3.71
C ASP A 56 10.94 8.11 -4.23
N GLY A 57 9.86 8.86 -4.47
CA GLY A 57 9.88 10.19 -5.10
C GLY A 57 9.72 10.14 -6.64
N ARG A 58 9.80 8.96 -7.26
CA ARG A 58 9.57 8.76 -8.70
C ARG A 58 8.46 7.76 -8.98
N GLN A 59 8.42 6.67 -8.23
CA GLN A 59 7.49 5.56 -8.45
C GLN A 59 7.17 4.84 -7.15
N TRP A 60 6.12 4.02 -7.19
CA TRP A 60 5.83 3.07 -6.13
C TRP A 60 6.72 1.83 -6.26
N VAL A 61 7.29 1.40 -5.13
CA VAL A 61 8.09 0.18 -4.99
C VAL A 61 7.47 -0.70 -3.90
N ALA A 62 7.73 -2.01 -3.98
CA ALA A 62 7.21 -3.05 -3.10
C ALA A 62 8.35 -3.91 -2.53
#